data_AF-A0A974YGL6-F1
#
_entry.id   AF-A0A974YGL6-F1
#
_cell.length_a   1.000
_cell.length_b   1.000
_cell.length_c   1.000
_cell.angle_alpha   90.00
_cell.angle_beta   90.00
_cell.angle_gamma   90.00
#
_symmetry.space_group_name_H-M   'P 1'
#
loop_
_entity.id
_entity.type
_entity.pdbx_description
1 polymer ?
#
loop_
_entity_poly.entity_id
_entity_poly.type
_entity_poly.pdbx_seq_one_letter_code
_entity_poly.pdbx_strand_id
1 'polypeptide(L)' 'MIDHTPSTQTKPPISPEERARRQSAVELATHNNLMAGAKHDPRVDHIFEAYVEGHLDLADLLPLIKSALGDDQ' A
#
# COMPACT_ATOMS: atom_id res chain seq x y z
N MET A 1 -36.58 5.42 4.67
CA MET A 1 -35.49 4.95 5.55
C MET A 1 -34.46 4.33 4.63
N ILE A 2 -33.35 5.03 4.36
CA ILE A 2 -32.28 4.51 3.50
C ILE A 2 -31.28 3.87 4.44
N ASP A 3 -31.21 2.56 4.38
CA ASP A 3 -30.28 1.72 5.13
C ASP A 3 -28.88 1.91 4.54
N HIS A 4 -28.06 2.75 5.18
CA HIS A 4 -26.65 2.85 4.87
C HIS A 4 -25.91 1.76 5.67
N THR A 5 -26.02 0.50 5.24
CA THR A 5 -25.06 -0.53 5.67
C THR A 5 -23.70 -0.20 5.04
N PRO A 6 -22.62 0.00 5.82
CA PRO A 6 -21.29 -0.06 5.24
C PRO A 6 -21.05 -1.50 4.84
N SER A 7 -21.23 -1.82 3.55
CA SER A 7 -20.76 -3.07 2.99
C SER A 7 -19.25 -3.11 3.19
N THR A 8 -18.81 -3.82 4.23
CA THR A 8 -17.43 -4.30 4.37
C THR A 8 -17.19 -5.27 3.22
N GLN A 9 -16.98 -4.73 2.03
CA GLN A 9 -16.61 -5.49 0.85
C GLN A 9 -15.17 -5.91 1.08
N THR A 10 -15.00 -7.05 1.75
CA THR A 10 -13.74 -7.78 1.79
C THR A 10 -13.38 -8.03 0.33
N LYS A 11 -12.41 -7.27 -0.18
CA LYS A 11 -11.91 -7.45 -1.54
C LYS A 11 -11.57 -8.94 -1.72
N PRO A 12 -12.00 -9.55 -2.85
CA PRO A 12 -11.59 -10.91 -3.13
C PRO A 12 -10.06 -10.99 -3.08
N PRO A 13 -9.49 -12.06 -2.49
CA PRO A 13 -8.06 -12.21 -2.39
C PRO A 13 -7.43 -12.12 -3.78
N ILE A 14 -6.35 -11.35 -3.89
CA ILE A 14 -5.63 -11.21 -5.15
C ILE A 14 -4.97 -12.53 -5.55
N SER A 15 -4.73 -12.72 -6.84
CA SER A 15 -4.04 -13.93 -7.33
C SER A 15 -2.57 -13.95 -6.88
N PRO A 16 -1.95 -15.13 -6.77
CA PRO A 16 -0.51 -15.24 -6.48
C PRO A 16 0.37 -14.49 -7.49
N GLU A 17 -0.04 -14.45 -8.77
CA GLU A 17 0.64 -13.70 -9.82
C GLU A 17 0.56 -12.18 -9.59
N GLU A 18 -0.61 -11.69 -9.18
CA GLU A 18 -0.80 -10.27 -8.86
C GLU A 18 -0.02 -9.88 -7.61
N ARG A 19 -0.01 -10.73 -6.58
CA ARG A 19 0.83 -10.54 -5.39
C ARG A 19 2.31 -10.43 -5.77
N ALA A 20 2.81 -11.34 -6.60
CA ALA A 20 4.19 -11.33 -7.07
C ALA A 20 4.51 -10.04 -7.84
N ARG A 21 3.61 -9.59 -8.73
CA ARG A 21 3.76 -8.30 -9.44
C ARG A 21 3.85 -7.12 -8.48
N ARG A 22 2.96 -7.07 -7.49
CA ARG A 22 2.95 -5.99 -6.47
C ARG A 22 4.23 -6.02 -5.63
N GLN A 23 4.68 -7.19 -5.22
CA GLN A 23 5.93 -7.36 -4.48
C GLN A 23 7.13 -6.85 -5.29
N SER A 24 7.27 -7.29 -6.55
CA SER A 24 8.37 -6.81 -7.41
C SER A 24 8.31 -5.29 -7.65
N ALA A 25 7.11 -4.70 -7.72
CA ALA A 25 6.95 -3.25 -7.84
C ALA A 25 7.44 -2.50 -6.59
N VAL A 26 7.11 -3.01 -5.40
CA VAL A 26 7.58 -2.44 -4.12
C VAL A 26 9.10 -2.57 -4.01
N GLU A 27 9.66 -3.74 -4.28
CA GLU A 27 11.11 -3.98 -4.25
C GLU A 27 11.87 -3.05 -5.20
N LEU A 28 11.36 -2.87 -6.42
CA LEU A 28 11.94 -1.96 -7.41
C LEU A 28 11.85 -0.50 -6.96
N ALA A 29 10.69 -0.07 -6.44
CA ALA A 29 10.51 1.28 -5.93
C ALA A 29 11.46 1.58 -4.75
N THR A 30 11.58 0.65 -3.81
CA THR A 30 12.52 0.75 -2.68
C THR A 30 13.96 0.81 -3.17
N HIS A 31 14.36 -0.06 -4.11
CA HIS A 31 15.70 -0.02 -4.70
C HIS A 31 16.00 1.32 -5.38
N ASN A 32 15.09 1.81 -6.22
CA ASN A 32 15.24 3.10 -6.91
C ASN A 32 15.33 4.27 -5.92
N ASN A 33 14.50 4.25 -4.87
CA ASN A 33 14.53 5.26 -3.80
C ASN A 33 15.87 5.25 -3.06
N LEU A 34 16.39 4.07 -2.71
CA LEU A 34 17.70 3.93 -2.07
C LEU A 34 18.83 4.43 -2.97
N MET A 35 18.79 4.11 -4.27
CA MET A 35 19.76 4.61 -5.27
C MET A 35 19.69 6.14 -5.43
N ALA A 36 18.51 6.73 -5.27
CA ALA A 36 18.30 8.18 -5.27
C ALA A 36 18.70 8.85 -3.93
N GLY A 37 19.17 8.08 -2.94
CA GLY A 37 19.56 8.58 -1.63
C GLY A 37 18.40 8.81 -0.66
N ALA A 38 17.18 8.39 -1.01
CA ALA A 38 16.06 8.40 -0.09
C ALA A 38 16.25 7.33 1.00
N LYS A 39 15.86 7.66 2.23
CA LYS A 39 15.92 6.71 3.35
C LYS A 39 14.64 5.90 3.39
N HIS A 40 14.80 4.61 3.58
CA HIS A 40 13.71 3.71 3.96
C HIS A 40 13.14 4.13 5.32
N ASP A 41 11.82 4.25 5.43
CA ASP A 41 11.14 4.54 6.69
C ASP A 41 10.30 3.33 7.10
N PRO A 42 10.62 2.65 8.23
CA PRO A 42 9.90 1.44 8.63
C PRO A 42 8.42 1.69 8.95
N ARG A 43 8.00 2.95 9.15
CA ARG A 43 6.59 3.30 9.38
C ARG A 43 5.72 3.02 8.17
N VAL A 44 6.27 2.89 6.96
CA VAL A 44 5.48 2.63 5.75
C VAL A 44 5.49 1.16 5.32
N ASP A 45 6.25 0.30 5.99
CA ASP A 45 6.40 -1.13 5.62
C ASP A 45 5.07 -1.88 5.64
N HIS A 46 4.29 -1.68 6.71
CA HIS A 46 2.97 -2.30 6.86
C HIS A 46 1.97 -1.85 5.77
N ILE A 47 2.15 -0.65 5.20
CA ILE A 47 1.29 -0.12 4.13
C ILE A 47 1.61 -0.84 2.82
N PHE A 48 2.90 -1.02 2.52
CA PHE A 48 3.34 -1.78 1.35
C PHE A 48 2.94 -3.26 1.47
N GLU A 49 3.07 -3.86 2.65
CA GLU A 49 2.62 -5.23 2.91
C GLU A 49 1.11 -5.36 2.66
N ALA A 50 0.29 -4.45 3.19
CA ALA A 50 -1.15 -4.44 2.94
C ALA A 50 -1.51 -4.31 1.45
N TYR A 51 -0.73 -3.54 0.68
CA TYR A 51 -0.89 -3.47 -0.78
C TYR A 51 -0.49 -4.76 -1.48
N VAL A 52 0.65 -5.35 -1.10
CA VAL A 52 1.12 -6.61 -1.66
C VAL A 52 0.11 -7.73 -1.40
N GLU A 53 -0.45 -7.83 -0.20
CA GLU A 53 -1.46 -8.83 0.16
C GLU A 53 -2.86 -8.54 -0.44
N GLY A 54 -3.06 -7.38 -1.05
CA GLY A 54 -4.32 -7.02 -1.70
C GLY A 54 -5.38 -6.46 -0.74
N HIS A 55 -5.01 -6.16 0.50
CA HIS A 55 -5.86 -5.44 1.45
C HIS A 55 -6.03 -3.96 1.06
N LEU A 56 -5.12 -3.45 0.24
CA LEU A 56 -5.09 -2.06 -0.21
C LEU A 56 -4.99 -1.97 -1.74
N ASP A 57 -5.59 -0.93 -2.33
CA ASP A 57 -5.29 -0.52 -3.70
C ASP A 57 -4.16 0.52 -3.75
N LEU A 58 -3.54 0.62 -4.92
CA LEU A 58 -2.51 1.62 -5.19
C LEU A 58 -3.01 3.06 -4.95
N ALA A 59 -4.30 3.32 -5.19
CA ALA A 59 -4.90 4.65 -4.99
C ALA A 59 -4.89 5.09 -3.52
N ASP A 60 -4.95 4.14 -2.59
CA ASP A 60 -4.97 4.41 -1.14
C ASP A 60 -3.55 4.45 -0.54
N LEU A 61 -2.53 4.04 -1.30
CA LEU A 61 -1.16 3.88 -0.82
C LEU A 61 -0.50 5.21 -0.48
N LEU A 62 -0.61 6.20 -1.38
CA LEU A 62 -0.01 7.52 -1.17
C LEU A 62 -0.62 8.29 0.02
N PRO A 63 -1.95 8.37 0.20
CA PRO A 63 -2.55 8.98 1.39
C PRO A 63 -2.07 8.35 2.70
N LEU A 64 -1.98 7.02 2.76
CA LEU A 64 -1.52 6.32 3.97
C LEU A 64 -0.04 6.56 4.25
N ILE A 65 0.80 6.56 3.21
CA ILE A 65 2.24 6.87 3.35
C ILE A 65 2.43 8.28 3.89
N LYS A 66 1.74 9.28 3.32
CA LYS A 66 1.80 10.67 3.81
C LYS A 66 1.37 10.77 5.27
N SER A 67 0.26 10.11 5.62
CA SER A 67 -0.25 10.07 6.99
C SER A 67 0.75 9.43 7.96
N ALA A 68 1.39 8.32 7.57
CA ALA A 68 2.37 7.62 8.41
C ALA A 68 3.69 8.40 8.59
N LEU A 69 4.10 9.14 7.57
CA LEU A 69 5.32 9.94 7.61
C LEU A 69 5.12 11.27 8.36
N GLY A 70 3.87 11.72 8.52
CA GLY A 70 3.52 12.98 9.17
C GLY A 70 3.61 14.19 8.23
N ASP A 71 3.46 13.98 6.92
CA ASP A 71 3.43 15.03 5.89
C ASP A 71 2.03 15.68 5.78
N ASP A 72 1.21 15.59 6.84
CA ASP A 72 -0.11 16.21 6.98
C ASP A 72 0.04 17.55 7.72
N GLN A 73 0.75 18.50 7.11
CA GLN A 73 0.90 19.89 7.56
C GLN A 73 0.91 20.83 6.35
#